data_AF-A0A0L1J2E8-F1
#
_entry.id   AF-A0A0L1J2E8-F1
#
_cell.length_a   1.000
_cell.length_b   1.000
_cell.length_c   1.000
_cell.angle_alpha   90.00
_cell.angle_beta   90.00
_cell.angle_gamma   90.00
#
_symmetry.space_group_name_H-M   'P 1'
#
loop_
_entity.id
_entity.type
_entity.pdbx_description
1 polymer ?
#
loop_
_entity_poly.entity_id
_entity_poly.type
_entity_poly.pdbx_seq_one_letter_code
_entity_poly.pdbx_strand_id
1 'polypeptide(L)'
;MANSSSLLFEARCLREVVRCSLADEDPCQGGSHKVFKIVFKDSVQWAARVCHDPDNWKYELRAVKMFQHIKQSHPDIKAPGVLFKAEHPVLYSEWVSGEPLAVWNSQIPLNKRQRLLEDLAEFLLQLWTTAAPPLILSQSQSPDYAGEYDKYTDVGFAHGDLNTYNIMKGDHFHLTGVIDWDWISLAPLPAVIHHPWFIADIPGWRNNGLAEGESFGDDRCFLENAIKAKETSQQLPDTVSTLLRDSGRRLFFQSAFYIKGIYEKFVKMHCTRIEENIKAATLQLDAVLSLYPEWSEVEGVHRIKGKLDEYYIR
;
A
#
# COMPACT_ATOMS: atom_id res chain seq x y z
N MET A 1 3.46 -28.45 -3.69
CA MET A 1 3.85 -27.79 -2.42
C MET A 1 5.32 -28.05 -2.16
N ALA A 2 6.09 -27.02 -1.86
CA ALA A 2 7.52 -27.17 -1.52
C ALA A 2 7.65 -28.01 -0.24
N ASN A 3 8.47 -29.07 -0.28
CA ASN A 3 8.78 -29.85 0.92
C ASN A 3 9.84 -29.12 1.76
N SER A 4 9.84 -29.33 3.08
CA SER A 4 10.76 -28.64 4.01
C SER A 4 12.23 -28.83 3.65
N SER A 5 12.58 -29.99 3.09
CA SER A 5 13.94 -30.29 2.63
C SER A 5 14.39 -29.39 1.46
N SER A 6 13.49 -29.09 0.51
CA SER A 6 13.76 -28.20 -0.63
C SER A 6 13.96 -26.76 -0.16
N LEU A 7 13.11 -26.28 0.76
CA LEU A 7 13.23 -24.93 1.34
C LEU A 7 14.57 -24.75 2.05
N LEU A 8 14.97 -25.73 2.87
CA LEU A 8 16.24 -25.68 3.58
C LEU A 8 17.44 -25.84 2.65
N PHE A 9 17.31 -26.60 1.56
CA PHE A 9 18.39 -26.74 0.57
C PHE A 9 18.67 -25.40 -0.12
N GLU A 10 17.63 -24.68 -0.54
CA GLU A 10 17.76 -23.36 -1.15
C GLU A 10 18.20 -22.29 -0.13
N ALA A 11 17.67 -22.33 1.09
CA ALA A 11 18.03 -21.38 2.15
C ALA A 11 19.52 -21.40 2.50
N ARG A 12 20.26 -22.49 2.21
CA ARG A 12 21.72 -22.54 2.36
C ARG A 12 22.45 -21.53 1.47
N CYS A 13 21.85 -21.11 0.36
CA CYS A 13 22.41 -20.07 -0.50
C CYS A 13 22.36 -18.68 0.16
N LEU A 14 21.54 -18.47 1.20
CA LEU A 14 21.42 -17.18 1.89
C LEU A 14 22.63 -16.90 2.79
N ARG A 15 23.25 -17.95 3.35
CA ARG A 15 24.44 -17.87 4.20
C ARG A 15 25.34 -19.07 3.94
N GLU A 16 26.36 -18.88 3.13
CA GLU A 16 27.33 -19.93 2.81
C GLU A 16 27.92 -20.52 4.10
N VAL A 17 28.04 -21.86 4.15
CA VAL A 17 28.64 -22.62 5.26
C VAL A 17 27.81 -22.68 6.57
N VAL A 18 26.81 -21.82 6.76
CA VAL A 18 25.98 -21.83 7.98
C VAL A 18 24.81 -22.81 7.83
N ARG A 19 24.65 -23.74 8.79
CA ARG A 19 23.49 -24.64 8.81
C ARG A 19 22.24 -23.86 9.25
N CYS A 20 21.11 -24.18 8.62
CA CYS A 20 19.79 -23.67 8.98
C CYS A 20 18.79 -24.80 9.24
N SER A 21 17.73 -24.47 9.97
CA SER A 21 16.55 -25.30 10.19
C SER A 21 15.30 -24.42 10.11
N LEU A 22 14.13 -25.06 9.97
CA LEU A 22 12.88 -24.36 10.24
C LEU A 22 12.74 -24.16 11.75
N ALA A 23 12.12 -23.06 12.17
CA ALA A 23 11.75 -22.86 13.55
C ALA A 23 10.74 -23.93 13.99
N ASP A 24 10.76 -24.27 15.29
CA ASP A 24 9.82 -25.20 15.91
C ASP A 24 8.51 -24.48 16.25
N GLU A 25 7.88 -23.92 15.22
CA GLU A 25 6.61 -23.21 15.28
C GLU A 25 5.81 -23.47 14.01
N ASP A 26 4.48 -23.39 14.12
CA ASP A 26 3.64 -23.55 12.95
C ASP A 26 3.86 -22.40 11.96
N PRO A 27 3.97 -22.69 10.66
CA PRO A 27 4.09 -21.67 9.63
C PRO A 27 2.85 -20.76 9.61
N CYS A 28 3.09 -19.46 9.48
CA CYS A 28 2.02 -18.48 9.35
C CYS A 28 1.30 -18.66 8.00
N GLN A 29 -0.03 -18.74 8.05
CA GLN A 29 -0.86 -18.94 6.87
C GLN A 29 -1.53 -17.62 6.49
N GLY A 30 -1.15 -17.06 5.34
CA GLY A 30 -1.80 -15.90 4.72
C GLY A 30 -2.71 -16.30 3.55
N GLY A 31 -3.33 -15.29 2.93
CA GLY A 31 -4.21 -15.47 1.78
C GLY A 31 -3.50 -15.93 0.51
N SER A 32 -2.28 -15.43 0.26
CA SER A 32 -1.48 -15.76 -0.93
C SER A 32 -0.28 -16.66 -0.63
N HIS A 33 0.21 -16.63 0.62
CA HIS A 33 1.47 -17.26 1.01
C HIS A 33 1.34 -18.11 2.27
N LYS A 34 2.19 -19.13 2.33
CA LYS A 34 2.57 -19.81 3.57
C LYS A 34 3.97 -19.33 3.97
N VAL A 35 4.13 -18.82 5.17
CA VAL A 35 5.38 -18.22 5.65
C VAL A 35 6.03 -19.12 6.69
N PHE A 36 7.25 -19.57 6.41
CA PHE A 36 8.07 -20.38 7.29
C PHE A 36 9.20 -19.54 7.87
N LYS A 37 9.44 -19.65 9.17
CA LYS A 37 10.62 -19.07 9.79
C LYS A 37 11.82 -20.01 9.66
N ILE A 38 12.91 -19.50 9.11
CA ILE A 38 14.20 -20.17 8.99
C ILE A 38 15.13 -19.58 10.03
N VAL A 39 15.76 -20.45 10.82
CA VAL A 39 16.74 -20.08 11.85
C VAL A 39 18.09 -20.66 11.47
N PHE A 40 19.09 -19.80 11.38
CA PHE A 40 20.49 -20.18 11.17
C PHE A 40 21.18 -20.42 12.50
N LYS A 41 22.23 -21.26 12.51
CA LYS A 41 23.01 -21.58 13.72
C LYS A 41 23.65 -20.37 14.40
N ASP A 42 23.90 -19.30 13.66
CA ASP A 42 24.41 -18.03 14.16
C ASP A 42 23.30 -17.08 14.65
N SER A 43 22.09 -17.60 14.85
CA SER A 43 20.89 -16.88 15.30
C SER A 43 20.29 -15.91 14.29
N VAL A 44 20.83 -15.81 13.07
CA VAL A 44 20.20 -15.04 12.00
C VAL A 44 18.90 -15.72 11.59
N GLN A 45 17.88 -14.93 11.30
CA GLN A 45 16.55 -15.40 10.96
C GLN A 45 16.12 -14.87 9.60
N TRP A 46 15.41 -15.70 8.85
CA TRP A 46 14.81 -15.38 7.56
C TRP A 46 13.39 -15.93 7.51
N ALA A 47 12.55 -15.36 6.65
CA ALA A 47 11.25 -15.89 6.31
C ALA A 47 11.29 -16.46 4.88
N ALA A 48 10.84 -17.70 4.71
CA ALA A 48 10.53 -18.29 3.41
C ALA A 48 9.03 -18.19 3.16
N ARG A 49 8.65 -17.41 2.15
CA ARG A 49 7.26 -17.20 1.71
C ARG A 49 7.01 -18.08 0.50
N VAL A 50 6.19 -19.10 0.66
CA VAL A 50 5.82 -20.06 -0.39
C VAL A 50 4.46 -19.65 -0.94
N CYS A 51 4.39 -19.34 -2.23
CA CYS A 51 3.13 -18.97 -2.87
C CYS A 51 2.20 -20.18 -2.95
N HIS A 52 0.91 -19.99 -2.62
CA HIS A 52 -0.10 -21.05 -2.77
C HIS A 52 -0.37 -21.37 -4.23
N ASP A 53 -0.30 -20.35 -5.10
CA ASP A 53 -0.61 -20.42 -6.52
C ASP A 53 0.60 -20.03 -7.37
N PRO A 54 1.31 -21.00 -7.97
CA PRO A 54 2.44 -20.74 -8.85
C PRO A 54 2.11 -19.84 -10.05
N ASP A 55 0.85 -19.78 -10.50
CA ASP A 55 0.47 -18.93 -11.64
C ASP A 55 0.52 -17.43 -11.28
N ASN A 56 0.46 -17.11 -9.98
CA ASN A 56 0.61 -15.75 -9.47
C ASN A 56 2.07 -15.33 -9.28
N TRP A 57 3.03 -16.26 -9.40
CA TRP A 57 4.45 -15.98 -9.16
C TRP A 57 5.00 -14.86 -10.05
N LYS A 58 4.52 -14.73 -11.29
CA LYS A 58 4.92 -13.64 -12.19
C LYS A 58 4.60 -12.25 -11.63
N TYR A 59 3.53 -12.10 -10.86
CA TYR A 59 3.14 -10.84 -10.24
C TYR A 59 4.03 -10.54 -9.02
N GLU A 60 4.34 -11.57 -8.22
CA GLU A 60 5.32 -11.48 -7.13
C GLU A 60 6.69 -11.04 -7.65
N LEU A 61 7.15 -11.63 -8.76
CA LEU A 61 8.42 -11.24 -9.38
C LEU A 61 8.47 -9.77 -9.80
N ARG A 62 7.33 -9.17 -10.19
CA ARG A 62 7.23 -7.74 -10.49
C ARG A 62 7.39 -6.91 -9.22
N ALA A 63 6.65 -7.27 -8.17
CA ALA A 63 6.72 -6.61 -6.86
C ALA A 63 8.14 -6.65 -6.29
N VAL A 64 8.77 -7.83 -6.32
CA VAL A 64 10.13 -8.03 -5.81
C VAL A 64 11.18 -7.22 -6.57
N LYS A 65 11.05 -7.07 -7.89
CA LYS A 65 11.96 -6.21 -8.68
C LYS A 65 11.84 -4.73 -8.31
N MET A 66 10.61 -4.24 -8.12
CA MET A 66 10.39 -2.86 -7.64
C MET A 66 10.99 -2.66 -6.25
N PHE A 67 10.75 -3.63 -5.37
CA PHE A 67 11.26 -3.59 -4.01
C PHE A 67 12.80 -3.65 -3.94
N GLN A 68 13.45 -4.50 -4.74
CA GLN A 68 14.91 -4.54 -4.87
C GLN A 68 15.49 -3.20 -5.34
N HIS A 69 14.83 -2.54 -6.28
CA HIS A 69 15.23 -1.21 -6.75
C HIS A 69 15.20 -0.16 -5.62
N ILE A 70 14.14 -0.16 -4.80
CA ILE A 70 14.05 0.72 -3.62
C ILE A 70 15.18 0.41 -2.65
N LYS A 71 15.39 -0.87 -2.31
CA LYS A 71 16.42 -1.28 -1.35
C LYS A 71 17.85 -0.97 -1.84
N GLN A 72 18.10 -1.03 -3.14
CA GLN A 72 19.37 -0.61 -3.73
C GLN A 72 19.58 0.91 -3.65
N SER A 73 18.51 1.68 -3.87
CA SER A 73 18.54 3.15 -3.77
C SER A 73 18.66 3.63 -2.33
N HIS A 74 18.06 2.90 -1.38
CA HIS A 74 18.05 3.21 0.04
C HIS A 74 18.39 1.95 0.87
N PRO A 75 19.68 1.57 0.97
CA PRO A 75 20.08 0.36 1.71
C PRO A 75 19.59 0.33 3.16
N ASP A 76 19.55 1.49 3.81
CA ASP A 76 19.14 1.65 5.21
C ASP A 76 17.62 1.80 5.40
N ILE A 77 16.82 1.79 4.32
CA ILE A 77 15.36 1.84 4.44
C ILE A 77 14.88 0.70 5.33
N LYS A 78 13.98 1.02 6.26
CA LYS A 78 13.40 0.07 7.24
C LYS A 78 12.44 -0.90 6.55
N ALA A 79 12.98 -1.80 5.74
CA ALA A 79 12.28 -2.85 5.03
C ALA A 79 13.23 -4.07 4.89
N PRO A 80 12.71 -5.31 4.82
CA PRO A 80 13.54 -6.51 4.79
C PRO A 80 14.33 -6.61 3.49
N GLY A 81 15.56 -7.09 3.51
CA GLY A 81 16.21 -7.60 2.30
C GLY A 81 15.44 -8.79 1.72
N VAL A 82 15.42 -8.96 0.40
CA VAL A 82 14.74 -10.08 -0.27
C VAL A 82 15.64 -10.80 -1.27
N LEU A 83 15.49 -12.11 -1.34
CA LEU A 83 16.18 -13.02 -2.24
C LEU A 83 15.19 -14.01 -2.84
N PHE A 84 15.28 -14.23 -4.15
CA PHE A 84 14.40 -15.15 -4.86
C PHE A 84 15.15 -15.78 -6.05
N LYS A 85 14.62 -16.89 -6.56
CA LYS A 85 15.02 -17.47 -7.85
C LYS A 85 13.80 -17.48 -8.76
N ALA A 86 13.94 -17.03 -10.00
CA ALA A 86 12.79 -16.88 -10.89
C ALA A 86 12.08 -18.21 -11.16
N GLU A 87 12.82 -19.31 -11.14
CA GLU A 87 12.38 -20.67 -11.42
C GLU A 87 11.67 -21.35 -10.24
N HIS A 88 11.78 -20.77 -9.03
CA HIS A 88 11.25 -21.35 -7.79
C HIS A 88 10.27 -20.37 -7.13
N PRO A 89 9.00 -20.75 -6.90
CA PRO A 89 7.98 -19.87 -6.33
C PRO A 89 8.12 -19.72 -4.81
N VAL A 90 9.34 -19.35 -4.36
CA VAL A 90 9.70 -19.11 -2.97
C VAL A 90 10.46 -17.80 -2.89
N LEU A 91 9.94 -16.89 -2.08
CA LEU A 91 10.58 -15.63 -1.75
C LEU A 91 11.20 -15.74 -0.35
N TYR A 92 12.50 -15.51 -0.26
CA TYR A 92 13.21 -15.41 1.02
C TYR A 92 13.33 -13.94 1.40
N SER A 93 13.02 -13.61 2.64
CA SER A 93 13.11 -12.25 3.16
C SER A 93 13.81 -12.24 4.52
N GLU A 94 14.58 -11.20 4.80
CA GLU A 94 15.17 -11.00 6.12
C GLU A 94 14.07 -10.96 7.18
N TRP A 95 14.31 -11.61 8.32
CA TRP A 95 13.37 -11.54 9.42
C TRP A 95 13.44 -10.16 10.08
N VAL A 96 12.37 -9.38 9.97
CA VAL A 96 12.26 -8.09 10.64
C VAL A 96 11.99 -8.31 12.13
N SER A 97 12.91 -7.84 12.97
CA SER A 97 12.78 -7.90 14.43
C SER A 97 11.66 -7.02 14.95
N GLY A 98 11.13 -7.35 16.13
CA GLY A 98 10.09 -6.59 16.81
C GLY A 98 8.73 -7.26 16.71
N GLU A 99 7.69 -6.52 17.02
CA GLU A 99 6.30 -6.98 16.96
C GLU A 99 5.48 -6.08 16.02
N PRO A 100 4.45 -6.62 15.36
CA PRO A 100 3.50 -5.80 14.62
C PRO A 100 2.89 -4.74 15.52
N LEU A 101 2.65 -3.54 14.99
CA LEU A 101 2.00 -2.47 15.74
C LEU A 101 0.61 -2.90 16.24
N ALA A 102 -0.10 -3.69 15.41
CA ALA A 102 -1.42 -4.31 15.65
C ALA A 102 -2.57 -3.31 15.90
N VAL A 103 -2.44 -2.42 16.87
CA VAL A 103 -3.41 -1.40 17.27
C VAL A 103 -2.75 -0.03 17.29
N TRP A 104 -3.49 0.98 16.84
CA TRP A 104 -3.13 2.38 16.99
C TRP A 104 -4.30 3.16 17.57
N ASN A 105 -4.16 3.67 18.80
CA ASN A 105 -5.20 4.42 19.50
C ASN A 105 -4.59 5.36 20.56
N SER A 106 -5.45 6.12 21.22
CA SER A 106 -5.14 7.12 22.27
C SER A 106 -4.61 6.51 23.56
N GLN A 107 -4.70 5.19 23.76
CA GLN A 107 -4.07 4.52 24.90
C GLN A 107 -2.55 4.45 24.74
N ILE A 108 -2.04 4.59 23.51
CA ILE A 108 -0.60 4.69 23.25
C ILE A 108 -0.14 6.10 23.66
N PRO A 109 0.85 6.21 24.59
CA PRO A 109 1.39 7.50 25.00
C PRO A 109 1.83 8.36 23.81
N LEU A 110 1.50 9.66 23.85
CA LEU A 110 1.77 10.61 22.76
C LEU A 110 3.23 10.59 22.31
N ASN A 111 4.18 10.56 23.25
CA ASN A 111 5.61 10.51 22.93
C ASN A 111 6.02 9.23 22.18
N LYS A 112 5.35 8.11 22.42
CA LYS A 112 5.57 6.85 21.68
C LYS A 112 4.97 6.93 20.27
N ARG A 113 3.76 7.50 20.14
CA ARG A 113 3.14 7.74 18.83
C ARG A 113 4.02 8.64 17.96
N GLN A 114 4.41 9.80 18.48
CA GLN A 114 5.27 10.76 17.78
C GLN A 114 6.61 10.16 17.37
N ARG A 115 7.23 9.35 18.23
CA ARG A 115 8.48 8.65 17.90
C ARG A 115 8.33 7.71 16.70
N LEU A 116 7.28 6.89 16.68
CA LEU A 116 7.05 6.01 15.53
C LEU A 116 6.74 6.81 14.26
N LEU A 117 5.97 7.89 14.38
CA LEU A 117 5.63 8.76 13.25
C LEU A 117 6.86 9.48 12.69
N GLU A 118 7.84 9.84 13.53
CA GLU A 118 9.11 10.42 13.09
C GLU A 118 9.93 9.42 12.26
N ASP A 119 10.01 8.16 12.71
CA ASP A 119 10.68 7.10 11.95
C ASP A 119 9.93 6.77 10.65
N LEU A 120 8.59 6.79 10.69
CA LEU A 120 7.75 6.63 9.50
C LEU A 120 7.90 7.79 8.52
N ALA A 121 8.07 9.03 9.00
CA ALA A 121 8.30 10.18 8.14
C ALA A 121 9.56 9.99 7.29
N GLU A 122 10.64 9.48 7.89
CA GLU A 122 11.88 9.14 7.17
C GLU A 122 11.63 8.03 6.13
N PHE A 123 11.02 6.94 6.56
CA PHE A 123 10.72 5.79 5.69
C PHE A 123 9.84 6.19 4.49
N LEU A 124 8.77 6.93 4.72
CA LEU A 124 7.82 7.35 3.70
C LEU A 124 8.45 8.35 2.72
N LEU A 125 9.26 9.29 3.23
CA LEU A 125 9.98 10.22 2.37
C LEU A 125 10.93 9.47 1.43
N GLN A 126 11.71 8.51 1.95
CA GLN A 126 12.59 7.66 1.12
C GLN A 126 11.78 6.89 0.06
N LEU A 127 10.68 6.25 0.46
CA LEU A 127 9.83 5.47 -0.45
C LEU A 127 9.24 6.31 -1.59
N TRP A 128 8.65 7.46 -1.26
CA TRP A 128 7.93 8.28 -2.25
C TRP A 128 8.86 9.11 -3.13
N THR A 129 10.09 9.39 -2.69
CA THR A 129 11.09 10.12 -3.46
C THR A 129 12.09 9.22 -4.19
N THR A 130 12.00 7.89 -4.02
CA THR A 130 12.81 6.94 -4.79
C THR A 130 12.50 7.12 -6.28
N ALA A 131 13.52 7.47 -7.07
CA ALA A 131 13.37 7.63 -8.51
C ALA A 131 12.92 6.32 -9.17
N ALA A 132 11.89 6.39 -10.03
CA ALA A 132 11.43 5.22 -10.75
C ALA A 132 12.45 4.75 -11.80
N PRO A 133 12.68 3.44 -11.96
CA PRO A 133 13.59 2.93 -12.97
C PRO A 133 12.98 3.13 -14.38
N PRO A 134 13.77 3.57 -15.39
CA PRO A 134 13.29 3.87 -16.74
C PRO A 134 12.52 2.72 -17.41
N LEU A 135 12.85 1.47 -17.08
CA LEU A 135 12.24 0.25 -17.63
C LEU A 135 10.79 0.01 -17.19
N ILE A 136 10.33 0.63 -16.09
CA ILE A 136 8.97 0.42 -15.55
C ILE A 136 7.98 1.46 -16.11
N LEU A 137 8.46 2.65 -16.49
CA LEU A 137 7.64 3.74 -17.04
C LEU A 137 7.04 3.43 -18.42
N SER A 138 7.61 2.48 -19.17
CA SER A 138 7.15 2.10 -20.51
C SER A 138 5.86 1.24 -20.53
N GLN A 139 5.34 0.84 -19.36
CA GLN A 139 4.17 -0.05 -19.25
C GLN A 139 2.91 0.64 -18.70
N SER A 140 2.97 1.92 -18.34
CA SER A 140 1.85 2.66 -17.75
C SER A 140 1.45 3.85 -18.61
N GLN A 141 0.68 3.60 -19.67
CA GLN A 141 -0.01 4.65 -20.41
C GLN A 141 -1.51 4.41 -20.34
N SER A 142 -2.21 5.22 -19.54
CA SER A 142 -3.64 5.46 -19.65
C SER A 142 -3.89 6.91 -19.26
N PRO A 143 -4.23 7.80 -20.21
CA PRO A 143 -4.54 9.19 -19.92
C PRO A 143 -6.04 9.40 -19.65
N ASP A 144 -6.36 10.53 -18.98
CA ASP A 144 -7.67 11.19 -18.91
C ASP A 144 -8.67 10.85 -17.79
N TYR A 145 -8.25 10.81 -16.52
CA TYR A 145 -9.20 11.01 -15.40
C TYR A 145 -8.75 12.03 -14.32
N ALA A 146 -7.59 12.68 -14.47
CA ALA A 146 -6.96 13.45 -13.39
C ALA A 146 -6.46 14.85 -13.79
N GLY A 147 -7.19 15.59 -14.64
CA GLY A 147 -6.79 16.88 -15.21
C GLY A 147 -6.11 17.91 -14.27
N GLU A 148 -6.51 17.99 -13.00
CA GLU A 148 -5.89 18.90 -12.02
C GLU A 148 -4.54 18.40 -11.46
N TYR A 149 -4.28 17.10 -11.59
CA TYR A 149 -3.09 16.39 -11.15
C TYR A 149 -2.16 16.00 -12.31
N ASP A 150 -2.57 16.19 -13.57
CA ASP A 150 -1.74 15.92 -14.76
C ASP A 150 -0.48 16.80 -14.82
N LYS A 151 -0.41 17.88 -14.03
CA LYS A 151 0.83 18.65 -13.81
C LYS A 151 1.92 17.85 -13.09
N TYR A 152 1.56 16.80 -12.36
CA TYR A 152 2.50 15.90 -11.69
C TYR A 152 2.90 14.81 -12.68
N THR A 153 3.98 15.04 -13.42
CA THR A 153 4.60 14.02 -14.27
C THR A 153 5.42 13.00 -13.48
N ASP A 154 5.69 13.31 -12.22
CA ASP A 154 6.48 12.47 -11.34
C ASP A 154 5.65 11.30 -10.81
N VAL A 155 6.32 10.15 -10.69
CA VAL A 155 5.77 8.91 -10.13
C VAL A 155 6.53 8.53 -8.87
N GLY A 156 5.87 7.80 -7.99
CA GLY A 156 6.49 7.24 -6.79
C GLY A 156 6.00 5.83 -6.51
N PHE A 157 6.61 5.19 -5.53
CA PHE A 157 6.23 3.86 -5.10
C PHE A 157 5.19 3.91 -3.98
N ALA A 158 4.11 3.14 -4.11
CA ALA A 158 3.19 2.85 -3.02
C ALA A 158 3.53 1.49 -2.40
N HIS A 159 3.48 1.39 -1.07
CA HIS A 159 3.53 0.10 -0.37
C HIS A 159 2.34 -0.80 -0.73
N GLY A 160 1.16 -0.20 -0.95
CA GLY A 160 -0.08 -0.90 -1.30
C GLY A 160 -0.93 -1.34 -0.10
N ASP A 161 -0.30 -1.77 1.00
CA ASP A 161 -1.03 -2.19 2.21
C ASP A 161 -0.43 -1.66 3.52
N LEU A 162 -0.32 -0.34 3.67
CA LEU A 162 0.34 0.28 4.83
C LEU A 162 -0.56 0.37 6.08
N ASN A 163 -0.90 -0.78 6.66
CA ASN A 163 -1.75 -0.93 7.86
C ASN A 163 -0.94 -1.35 9.12
N THR A 164 -1.57 -1.38 10.31
CA THR A 164 -0.88 -1.66 11.59
C THR A 164 -0.20 -3.03 11.68
N TYR A 165 -0.62 -4.04 10.92
CA TYR A 165 0.03 -5.35 10.94
C TYR A 165 1.32 -5.39 10.12
N ASN A 166 1.49 -4.45 9.19
CA ASN A 166 2.66 -4.37 8.32
C ASN A 166 3.73 -3.40 8.85
N ILE A 167 3.45 -2.72 9.96
CA ILE A 167 4.41 -1.86 10.67
C ILE A 167 5.00 -2.62 11.85
N MET A 168 6.31 -2.86 11.83
CA MET A 168 7.04 -3.51 12.92
C MET A 168 7.65 -2.47 13.84
N LYS A 169 7.46 -2.65 15.15
CA LYS A 169 8.03 -1.79 16.17
C LYS A 169 8.91 -2.58 17.15
N GLY A 170 9.96 -1.91 17.64
CA GLY A 170 10.75 -2.40 18.77
C GLY A 170 10.18 -1.98 20.13
N ASP A 171 10.85 -2.39 21.20
CA ASP A 171 10.44 -2.16 22.60
C ASP A 171 10.23 -0.68 22.95
N HIS A 172 10.98 0.20 22.28
CA HIS A 172 10.93 1.66 22.49
C HIS A 172 9.99 2.39 21.52
N PHE A 173 9.15 1.68 20.76
CA PHE A 173 8.26 2.24 19.73
C PHE A 173 9.00 2.90 18.55
N HIS A 174 10.24 2.49 18.31
CA HIS A 174 10.93 2.80 17.06
C HIS A 174 10.50 1.85 15.95
N LEU A 175 10.44 2.35 14.72
CA LEU A 175 10.19 1.54 13.53
C LEU A 175 11.38 0.60 13.31
N THR A 176 11.13 -0.70 13.34
CA THR A 176 12.16 -1.71 13.03
C THR A 176 12.08 -2.17 11.58
N GLY A 177 10.89 -2.10 10.98
CA GLY A 177 10.70 -2.36 9.55
C GLY A 177 9.25 -2.28 9.11
N VAL A 178 9.05 -2.20 7.81
CA VAL A 178 7.78 -2.34 7.12
C VAL A 178 7.83 -3.60 6.27
N ILE A 179 6.84 -4.46 6.41
CA ILE A 179 6.77 -5.79 5.79
C ILE A 179 5.56 -5.91 4.86
N ASP A 180 5.50 -7.02 4.13
CA ASP A 180 4.38 -7.39 3.24
C ASP A 180 4.19 -6.47 2.03
N TRP A 181 5.20 -6.45 1.18
CA TRP A 181 5.32 -5.58 0.00
C TRP A 181 4.66 -6.14 -1.27
N ASP A 182 3.79 -7.14 -1.16
CA ASP A 182 3.20 -7.84 -2.33
C ASP A 182 2.36 -6.89 -3.20
N TRP A 183 1.81 -5.85 -2.59
CA TRP A 183 0.96 -4.84 -3.23
C TRP A 183 1.73 -3.59 -3.68
N ILE A 184 3.06 -3.66 -3.70
CA ILE A 184 3.88 -2.54 -4.17
C ILE A 184 3.50 -2.17 -5.60
N SER A 185 3.33 -0.88 -5.84
CA SER A 185 3.01 -0.35 -7.16
C SER A 185 3.71 0.97 -7.44
N LEU A 186 3.81 1.30 -8.72
CA LEU A 186 4.31 2.58 -9.20
C LEU A 186 3.14 3.34 -9.83
N ALA A 187 2.92 4.58 -9.39
CA ALA A 187 1.85 5.43 -9.89
C ALA A 187 2.21 6.92 -9.69
N PRO A 188 1.47 7.86 -10.29
CA PRO A 188 1.69 9.29 -10.09
C PRO A 188 1.73 9.66 -8.60
N LEU A 189 2.57 10.63 -8.23
CA LEU A 189 2.77 11.02 -6.83
C LEU A 189 1.45 11.28 -6.06
N PRO A 190 0.45 11.99 -6.61
CA PRO A 190 -0.83 12.20 -5.90
C PRO A 190 -1.59 10.91 -5.58
N ALA A 191 -1.35 9.84 -6.34
CA ALA A 191 -2.01 8.56 -6.14
C ALA A 191 -1.32 7.68 -5.08
N VAL A 192 -0.01 7.83 -4.88
CA VAL A 192 0.77 7.00 -3.94
C VAL A 192 1.03 7.69 -2.60
N ILE A 193 1.01 9.02 -2.57
CA ILE A 193 1.21 9.81 -1.35
C ILE A 193 -0.13 9.94 -0.63
N HIS A 194 -0.25 9.17 0.44
CA HIS A 194 -1.36 9.25 1.36
C HIS A 194 -0.96 8.81 2.76
N HIS A 195 -1.76 9.22 3.74
CA HIS A 195 -1.58 8.79 5.13
C HIS A 195 -1.63 7.25 5.25
N PRO A 196 -0.83 6.64 6.15
CA PRO A 196 -1.00 5.25 6.54
C PRO A 196 -2.42 4.98 7.01
N TRP A 197 -2.95 3.80 6.70
CA TRP A 197 -4.35 3.43 6.93
C TRP A 197 -4.82 3.65 8.37
N PHE A 198 -3.92 3.43 9.32
CA PHE A 198 -4.20 3.50 10.75
C PHE A 198 -4.31 4.91 11.32
N ILE A 199 -3.90 5.94 10.57
CA ILE A 199 -4.09 7.35 10.91
C ILE A 199 -4.86 8.14 9.84
N ALA A 200 -5.31 7.52 8.75
CA ALA A 200 -5.90 8.23 7.63
C ALA A 200 -7.34 8.75 7.88
N ASP A 201 -8.06 8.23 8.89
CA ASP A 201 -9.47 8.53 9.22
C ASP A 201 -10.43 8.43 8.02
N ILE A 202 -10.22 7.43 7.15
CA ILE A 202 -11.05 7.26 5.96
C ILE A 202 -12.44 6.72 6.34
N PRO A 203 -13.55 7.40 5.97
CA PRO A 203 -14.88 6.94 6.30
C PRO A 203 -15.16 5.53 5.77
N GLY A 204 -15.59 4.62 6.66
CA GLY A 204 -15.92 3.25 6.29
C GLY A 204 -14.74 2.27 6.38
N TRP A 205 -13.52 2.79 6.56
CA TRP A 205 -12.39 2.01 7.05
C TRP A 205 -12.50 1.82 8.57
N ARG A 206 -12.03 0.69 9.09
CA ARG A 206 -12.07 0.39 10.52
C ARG A 206 -10.71 -0.12 10.97
N ASN A 207 -10.01 0.68 11.78
CA ASN A 207 -8.82 0.20 12.48
C ASN A 207 -9.22 -0.66 13.67
N ASN A 208 -8.35 -1.60 14.03
CA ASN A 208 -8.57 -2.45 15.20
C ASN A 208 -8.36 -1.65 16.48
N GLY A 209 -9.18 -1.93 17.49
CA GLY A 209 -9.01 -1.38 18.84
C GLY A 209 -9.36 0.11 18.99
N LEU A 210 -10.17 0.67 18.09
CA LEU A 210 -10.64 2.05 18.18
C LEU A 210 -11.90 2.19 19.05
N ALA A 211 -11.94 3.24 19.85
CA ALA A 211 -13.17 3.69 20.50
C ALA A 211 -14.05 4.49 19.52
N GLU A 212 -15.35 4.56 19.79
CA GLU A 212 -16.27 5.37 18.99
C GLU A 212 -15.90 6.86 19.08
N GLY A 213 -15.82 7.55 17.94
CA GLY A 213 -15.48 8.97 17.85
C GLY A 213 -13.98 9.29 17.91
N GLU A 214 -13.12 8.29 18.04
CA GLU A 214 -11.67 8.48 17.99
C GLU A 214 -11.20 8.90 16.58
N SER A 215 -10.30 9.88 16.54
CA SER A 215 -9.73 10.45 15.31
C SER A 215 -8.24 10.75 15.52
N PHE A 216 -7.48 10.68 14.42
CA PHE A 216 -6.02 10.83 14.42
C PHE A 216 -5.55 12.12 13.75
N GLY A 217 -6.34 13.19 13.84
CA GLY A 217 -5.99 14.50 13.27
C GLY A 217 -4.63 15.03 13.73
N ASP A 218 -4.35 14.94 15.03
CA ASP A 218 -3.06 15.39 15.59
C ASP A 218 -1.88 14.54 15.09
N ASP A 219 -2.06 13.22 14.94
CA ASP A 219 -1.02 12.32 14.44
C ASP A 219 -0.74 12.57 12.95
N ARG A 220 -1.77 12.83 12.15
CA ARG A 220 -1.61 13.25 10.75
C ARG A 220 -0.84 14.55 10.65
N CYS A 221 -1.27 15.57 11.39
CA CYS A 221 -0.60 16.86 11.40
C CYS A 221 0.87 16.74 11.85
N PHE A 222 1.15 15.89 12.86
CA PHE A 222 2.51 15.60 13.28
C PHE A 222 3.33 14.95 12.15
N LEU A 223 2.81 13.91 11.50
CA LEU A 223 3.50 13.23 10.39
C LEU A 223 3.77 14.18 9.21
N GLU A 224 2.79 14.98 8.81
CA GLU A 224 2.93 15.99 7.76
C GLU A 224 4.05 16.99 8.07
N ASN A 225 4.11 17.48 9.31
CA ASN A 225 5.14 18.42 9.76
C ASN A 225 6.53 17.77 9.85
N ALA A 226 6.62 16.52 10.30
CA ALA A 226 7.87 15.76 10.34
C ALA A 226 8.44 15.54 8.94
N ILE A 227 7.59 15.17 7.97
CA ILE A 227 7.99 15.05 6.55
C ILE A 227 8.45 16.40 6.00
N LYS A 228 7.69 17.47 6.26
CA LYS A 228 8.08 18.81 5.81
C LYS A 228 9.44 19.26 6.36
N ALA A 229 9.69 19.01 7.65
CA ALA A 229 10.97 19.32 8.28
C ALA A 229 12.12 18.54 7.62
N LYS A 230 11.89 17.28 7.25
CA LYS A 230 12.86 16.46 6.52
C LYS A 230 13.10 16.97 5.11
N GLU A 231 12.05 17.29 4.34
CA GLU A 231 12.18 17.92 3.01
C GLU A 231 13.05 19.19 3.10
N THR A 232 12.77 20.07 4.07
CA THR A 232 13.54 21.29 4.30
C THR A 232 15.00 20.98 4.63
N SER A 233 15.26 20.01 5.53
CA SER A 233 16.62 19.64 5.93
C SER A 233 17.44 19.01 4.79
N GLN A 234 16.77 18.31 3.86
CA GLN A 234 17.37 17.66 2.70
C GLN A 234 17.37 18.57 1.45
N GLN A 235 16.90 19.81 1.57
CA GLN A 235 16.75 20.77 0.47
C GLN A 235 15.88 20.23 -0.69
N LEU A 236 14.89 19.41 -0.35
CA LEU A 236 13.88 18.92 -1.28
C LEU A 236 12.73 19.92 -1.40
N PRO A 237 12.01 19.94 -2.53
CA PRO A 237 10.74 20.66 -2.62
C PRO A 237 9.72 20.12 -1.62
N ASP A 238 8.81 20.97 -1.12
CA ASP A 238 7.70 20.63 -0.22
C ASP A 238 6.60 19.74 -0.88
N THR A 239 6.93 18.95 -1.90
CA THR A 239 5.96 18.22 -2.72
C THR A 239 5.24 17.14 -1.91
N VAL A 240 5.98 16.36 -1.12
CA VAL A 240 5.43 15.23 -0.37
C VAL A 240 4.56 15.71 0.77
N SER A 241 5.03 16.66 1.58
CA SER A 241 4.22 17.21 2.68
C SER A 241 2.96 17.92 2.18
N THR A 242 3.04 18.61 1.04
CA THR A 242 1.87 19.25 0.41
C THR A 242 0.84 18.22 -0.05
N LEU A 243 1.27 17.19 -0.79
CA LEU A 243 0.36 16.13 -1.27
C LEU A 243 -0.17 15.26 -0.14
N LEU A 244 0.58 15.07 0.94
CA LEU A 244 0.11 14.28 2.08
C LEU A 244 -1.05 14.97 2.80
N ARG A 245 -0.94 16.29 3.02
CA ARG A 245 -1.94 17.09 3.74
C ARG A 245 -3.35 17.01 3.15
N ASP A 246 -3.45 16.94 1.83
CA ASP A 246 -4.74 16.90 1.12
C ASP A 246 -5.11 15.48 0.63
N SER A 247 -4.35 14.46 1.05
CA SER A 247 -4.49 13.09 0.53
C SER A 247 -5.81 12.42 0.89
N GLY A 248 -6.48 12.84 1.96
CA GLY A 248 -7.64 12.14 2.53
C GLY A 248 -8.78 11.96 1.53
N ARG A 249 -9.09 13.00 0.72
CA ARG A 249 -10.14 12.92 -0.30
C ARG A 249 -9.77 11.97 -1.43
N ARG A 250 -8.49 11.98 -1.86
CA ARG A 250 -8.00 11.10 -2.92
C ARG A 250 -8.00 9.64 -2.47
N LEU A 251 -7.45 9.37 -1.29
CA LEU A 251 -7.44 8.02 -0.72
C LEU A 251 -8.86 7.48 -0.52
N PHE A 252 -9.78 8.30 -0.01
CA PHE A 252 -11.19 7.93 0.15
C PHE A 252 -11.83 7.52 -1.18
N PHE A 253 -11.66 8.34 -2.22
CA PHE A 253 -12.18 8.06 -3.56
C PHE A 253 -11.57 6.78 -4.16
N GLN A 254 -10.24 6.68 -4.18
CA GLN A 254 -9.53 5.54 -4.76
C GLN A 254 -9.90 4.23 -4.06
N SER A 255 -10.10 4.27 -2.76
CA SER A 255 -10.37 3.08 -1.96
C SER A 255 -11.83 2.65 -1.97
N ALA A 256 -12.74 3.55 -2.34
CA ALA A 256 -14.15 3.23 -2.54
C ALA A 256 -14.37 2.20 -3.66
N PHE A 257 -13.43 2.04 -4.60
CA PHE A 257 -13.54 1.03 -5.66
C PHE A 257 -13.31 -0.41 -5.19
N TYR A 258 -12.60 -0.60 -4.07
CA TYR A 258 -12.12 -1.92 -3.66
C TYR A 258 -12.53 -2.31 -2.24
N ILE A 259 -12.85 -1.34 -1.38
CA ILE A 259 -13.18 -1.59 0.03
C ILE A 259 -14.67 -1.33 0.27
N LYS A 260 -15.44 -2.41 0.49
CA LYS A 260 -16.90 -2.37 0.65
C LYS A 260 -17.39 -1.32 1.65
N GLY A 261 -16.80 -1.25 2.85
CA GLY A 261 -17.21 -0.29 3.88
C GLY A 261 -17.01 1.17 3.45
N ILE A 262 -15.93 1.44 2.72
CA ILE A 262 -15.62 2.77 2.17
C ILE A 262 -16.57 3.07 1.01
N TYR A 263 -16.81 2.11 0.12
CA TYR A 263 -17.80 2.21 -0.96
C TYR A 263 -19.18 2.61 -0.45
N GLU A 264 -19.68 1.93 0.60
CA GLU A 264 -20.99 2.24 1.20
C GLU A 264 -21.06 3.68 1.72
N LYS A 265 -19.98 4.17 2.35
CA LYS A 265 -19.89 5.57 2.79
C LYS A 265 -19.81 6.52 1.61
N PHE A 266 -19.04 6.20 0.58
CA PHE A 266 -18.90 7.00 -0.62
C PHE A 266 -20.24 7.18 -1.32
N VAL A 267 -20.96 6.08 -1.57
CA VAL A 267 -22.29 6.09 -2.19
C VAL A 267 -23.27 6.89 -1.35
N LYS A 268 -23.28 6.71 -0.02
CA LYS A 268 -24.16 7.46 0.88
C LYS A 268 -23.89 8.97 0.85
N MET A 269 -22.62 9.37 0.74
CA MET A 269 -22.24 10.79 0.78
C MET A 269 -22.35 11.48 -0.59
N HIS A 270 -22.05 10.78 -1.68
CA HIS A 270 -21.86 11.38 -2.99
C HIS A 270 -22.81 10.86 -4.08
N CYS A 271 -23.40 9.69 -3.90
CA CYS A 271 -24.24 9.04 -4.91
C CYS A 271 -25.69 8.86 -4.44
N THR A 272 -26.15 9.68 -3.50
CA THR A 272 -27.57 9.71 -3.12
C THR A 272 -28.40 10.03 -4.36
N ARG A 273 -29.49 9.30 -4.57
CA ARG A 273 -30.40 9.49 -5.71
C ARG A 273 -31.28 10.72 -5.53
N ILE A 274 -30.67 11.89 -5.68
CA ILE A 274 -31.33 13.20 -5.77
C ILE A 274 -31.27 13.70 -7.22
N GLU A 275 -32.16 14.61 -7.59
CA GLU A 275 -32.30 15.11 -8.96
C GLU A 275 -30.98 15.66 -9.51
N GLU A 276 -30.25 16.42 -8.70
CA GLU A 276 -28.97 17.02 -9.08
C GLU A 276 -27.93 15.96 -9.46
N ASN A 277 -27.84 14.88 -8.68
CA ASN A 277 -26.90 13.80 -8.91
C ASN A 277 -27.28 12.95 -10.13
N ILE A 278 -28.58 12.69 -10.34
CA ILE A 278 -29.06 11.96 -11.52
C ILE A 278 -28.76 12.78 -12.77
N LYS A 279 -29.07 14.09 -12.77
CA LYS A 279 -28.76 14.99 -13.87
C LYS A 279 -27.26 15.04 -14.17
N ALA A 280 -26.42 15.15 -13.13
CA ALA A 280 -24.97 15.11 -13.30
C ALA A 280 -24.50 13.77 -13.88
N ALA A 281 -25.02 12.64 -13.41
CA ALA A 281 -24.68 11.32 -13.93
C ALA A 281 -25.11 11.13 -15.39
N THR A 282 -26.30 11.61 -15.78
CA THR A 282 -26.75 11.61 -17.18
C THR A 282 -25.82 12.42 -18.06
N LEU A 283 -25.47 13.65 -17.66
CA LEU A 283 -24.55 14.51 -18.42
C LEU A 283 -23.16 13.86 -18.58
N GLN A 284 -22.65 13.21 -17.53
CA GLN A 284 -21.37 12.50 -17.58
C GLN A 284 -21.45 11.27 -18.51
N LEU A 285 -22.54 10.50 -18.46
CA LEU A 285 -22.74 9.37 -19.36
C LEU A 285 -22.82 9.84 -20.82
N ASP A 286 -23.55 10.92 -21.09
CA ASP A 286 -23.65 11.50 -22.44
C ASP A 286 -22.29 12.00 -22.95
N ALA A 287 -21.48 12.62 -22.08
CA ALA A 287 -20.13 13.03 -22.41
C ALA A 287 -19.23 11.83 -22.76
N VAL A 288 -19.27 10.74 -21.97
CA VAL A 288 -18.53 9.50 -22.25
C VAL A 288 -18.98 8.89 -23.57
N LEU A 289 -20.29 8.79 -23.83
CA LEU A 289 -20.81 8.22 -25.08
C LEU A 289 -20.56 9.11 -26.30
N SER A 290 -20.34 10.42 -26.10
CA SER A 290 -19.89 11.31 -27.18
C SER A 290 -18.43 11.02 -27.57
N LEU A 291 -17.60 10.61 -26.61
CA LEU A 291 -16.21 10.22 -26.86
C LEU A 291 -16.07 8.79 -27.37
N TYR A 292 -16.97 7.90 -26.94
CA TYR A 292 -16.98 6.47 -27.31
C TYR A 292 -18.38 6.06 -27.84
N PRO A 293 -18.77 6.51 -29.05
CA PRO A 293 -20.12 6.28 -29.57
C PRO A 293 -20.49 4.80 -29.66
N GLU A 294 -19.52 3.93 -29.93
CA GLU A 294 -19.70 2.48 -30.04
C GLU A 294 -20.14 1.82 -28.73
N TRP A 295 -19.94 2.47 -27.58
CA TRP A 295 -20.44 1.97 -26.29
C TRP A 295 -21.95 2.14 -26.14
N SER A 296 -22.60 2.93 -26.99
CA SER A 296 -24.03 3.21 -26.91
C SER A 296 -24.89 1.94 -27.04
N GLU A 297 -24.39 0.94 -27.76
CA GLU A 297 -25.06 -0.35 -28.00
C GLU A 297 -24.70 -1.44 -26.97
N VAL A 298 -23.83 -1.11 -26.00
CA VAL A 298 -23.42 -2.07 -24.97
C VAL A 298 -24.55 -2.23 -23.98
N GLU A 299 -24.97 -3.47 -23.72
CA GLU A 299 -26.07 -3.81 -22.80
C GLU A 299 -25.92 -3.11 -21.43
N GLY A 300 -24.69 -3.05 -20.91
CA GLY A 300 -24.38 -2.35 -19.66
C GLY A 300 -24.75 -0.87 -19.68
N VAL A 301 -24.52 -0.18 -20.81
CA VAL A 301 -24.86 1.24 -20.99
C VAL A 301 -26.37 1.43 -21.06
N HIS A 302 -27.08 0.60 -21.82
CA HIS A 302 -28.55 0.64 -21.86
C HIS A 302 -29.18 0.45 -20.48
N ARG A 303 -28.66 -0.50 -19.70
CA ARG A 303 -29.11 -0.73 -18.32
C ARG A 303 -28.88 0.47 -17.42
N ILE A 304 -27.77 1.19 -17.59
CA ILE A 304 -27.48 2.41 -16.81
C ILE A 304 -28.42 3.54 -17.24
N LYS A 305 -28.59 3.78 -18.55
CA LYS A 305 -29.53 4.78 -19.08
C LYS A 305 -30.94 4.55 -18.52
N GLY A 306 -31.47 3.34 -18.65
CA GLY A 306 -32.79 3.00 -18.10
C GLY A 306 -32.92 3.29 -16.60
N LYS A 307 -31.88 2.98 -15.81
CA LYS A 307 -31.85 3.29 -14.37
C LYS A 307 -31.81 4.79 -14.05
N LEU A 308 -31.24 5.62 -14.92
CA LEU A 308 -31.23 7.07 -14.77
C LEU A 308 -32.58 7.67 -15.19
N ASP A 309 -33.19 7.13 -16.25
CA ASP A 309 -34.46 7.58 -16.80
C ASP A 309 -35.66 7.26 -15.90
N GLU A 310 -35.63 6.12 -15.17
CA GLU A 310 -36.66 5.73 -14.19
C GLU A 310 -36.91 6.80 -13.11
N TYR A 311 -35.97 7.72 -12.87
CA TYR A 311 -36.14 8.82 -11.92
C TYR A 311 -37.06 9.93 -12.45
N TYR A 312 -37.12 10.16 -13.76
CA TYR A 312 -37.97 11.21 -14.36
C TYR A 312 -39.44 10.79 -14.51
N ILE A 313 -39.78 9.56 -14.11
CA ILE A 313 -41.13 8.98 -14.23
C ILE A 313 -41.87 8.95 -12.87
N ARG A 314 -41.22 9.38 -11.77
CA ARG A 314 -41.82 9.48 -10.43
C ARG A 314 -41.78 10.92 -9.93
#